data_AF-A0A261GV72-F1
#
_entry.id   AF-A0A261GV72-F1
#
_cell.length_a   1.000
_cell.length_b   1.000
_cell.length_c   1.000
_cell.angle_alpha   90.00
_cell.angle_beta   90.00
_cell.angle_gamma   90.00
#
_symmetry.space_group_name_H-M   'P 1'
#
loop_
_entity.id
_entity.type
_entity.pdbx_description
1 polymer ?
#
loop_
_entity_poly.entity_id
_entity_poly.type
_entity_poly.pdbx_seq_one_letter_code
_entity_poly.pdbx_strand_id
1 'polypeptide(L)'
;MLKFSESAKNAQVLAIHYARKQGNSLAIEFMSSKIGISNAEEAEILTRAFWEIVDLAIEDNEKGLSVEGINDIEFWMHKLFNKVSGYMTLNGYEDQWDKITKEVKSE
;
A
#
# COMPACT_ATOMS: atom_id res chain seq x y z
N MET A 1 -8.47 2.26 10.77
CA MET A 1 -7.13 2.84 10.49
C MET A 1 -6.07 1.75 10.49
N LEU A 2 -5.13 1.81 9.55
CA LEU A 2 -4.01 0.86 9.47
C LEU A 2 -3.02 1.12 10.61
N LYS A 3 -2.61 0.09 11.36
CA LYS A 3 -1.65 0.24 12.46
C LYS A 3 -0.29 -0.35 12.08
N PHE A 4 0.75 0.47 12.21
CA PHE A 4 2.15 0.05 12.09
C PHE A 4 2.75 -0.17 13.48
N SER A 5 3.42 -1.30 13.66
CA SER A 5 4.30 -1.52 14.80
C SER A 5 5.65 -0.84 14.54
N GLU A 6 6.45 -0.63 15.58
CA GLU A 6 7.84 -0.16 15.42
C GLU A 6 8.62 -0.98 14.39
N SER A 7 8.44 -2.31 14.42
CA SER A 7 9.06 -3.25 13.48
C SER A 7 8.57 -3.14 12.03
N ALA A 8 7.56 -2.31 11.75
CA ALA A 8 7.00 -2.10 10.41
C ALA A 8 7.13 -0.64 9.94
N LYS A 9 7.92 0.18 10.63
CA LYS A 9 8.09 1.60 10.33
C LYS A 9 8.63 1.85 8.91
N ASN A 10 9.58 1.03 8.45
CA ASN A 10 10.13 1.15 7.10
C ASN A 10 9.07 0.87 6.01
N ALA A 11 8.19 -0.12 6.24
CA ALA A 11 7.05 -0.36 5.34
C ALA A 11 6.13 0.86 5.26
N GLN A 12 5.91 1.55 6.40
CA GLN A 12 5.13 2.79 6.42
C GLN A 12 5.80 3.93 5.64
N VAL A 13 7.11 4.11 5.82
CA VAL A 13 7.88 5.14 5.11
C VAL A 13 7.78 4.95 3.60
N LEU A 14 7.99 3.72 3.11
CA LEU A 14 7.86 3.40 1.69
C LEU A 14 6.43 3.63 1.18
N ALA A 15 5.42 3.17 1.92
CA ALA A 15 4.02 3.37 1.55
C ALA A 15 3.68 4.85 1.37
N ILE A 16 4.11 5.70 2.30
CA ILE A 16 3.87 7.15 2.23
C ILE A 16 4.67 7.79 1.10
N HIS A 17 5.92 7.37 0.88
CA HIS A 17 6.76 7.87 -0.21
C HIS A 17 6.08 7.65 -1.57
N TYR A 18 5.63 6.42 -1.85
CA TYR A 18 5.01 6.09 -3.12
C TYR A 18 3.60 6.67 -3.26
N ALA A 19 2.80 6.69 -2.18
CA ALA A 19 1.49 7.35 -2.20
C ALA A 19 1.62 8.86 -2.53
N ARG A 20 2.68 9.51 -2.05
CA ARG A 20 3.00 10.91 -2.42
C ARG A 20 3.39 11.06 -3.88
N LYS A 21 4.16 10.11 -4.43
CA LYS A 21 4.58 10.11 -5.85
C LYS A 21 3.36 10.04 -6.79
N GLN A 22 2.29 9.38 -6.37
CA GLN A 22 1.01 9.29 -7.11
C GLN A 22 0.09 10.51 -6.91
N GLY A 23 0.32 11.33 -5.88
CA GLY A 23 -0.59 12.43 -5.51
C GLY A 23 -1.95 11.99 -4.94
N ASN A 24 -2.10 10.73 -4.54
CA ASN A 24 -3.36 10.20 -4.00
C ASN A 24 -3.52 10.53 -2.51
N SER A 25 -4.33 11.53 -2.18
CA SER A 25 -4.53 12.00 -0.80
C SER A 25 -5.10 10.93 0.13
N LEU A 26 -6.07 10.12 -0.34
CA LEU A 26 -6.66 9.03 0.44
C LEU A 26 -5.58 8.01 0.84
N ALA A 27 -4.75 7.58 -0.13
CA ALA A 27 -3.67 6.64 0.13
C ALA A 27 -2.63 7.24 1.09
N ILE A 28 -2.25 8.52 0.93
CA ILE A 28 -1.30 9.19 1.82
C ILE A 28 -1.82 9.18 3.26
N GLU A 29 -3.07 9.58 3.48
CA GLU A 29 -3.66 9.65 4.82
C GLU A 29 -3.85 8.27 5.44
N PHE A 30 -4.27 7.29 4.64
CA PHE A 30 -4.43 5.90 5.08
C PHE A 30 -3.09 5.27 5.48
N MET A 31 -2.06 5.39 4.64
CA MET A 31 -0.71 4.87 4.91
C MET A 31 -0.03 5.63 6.06
N SER A 32 -0.41 6.89 6.29
CA SER A 32 0.01 7.67 7.46
C SER A 32 -0.75 7.30 8.74
N SER A 33 -1.62 6.29 8.71
CA SER A 33 -2.47 5.88 9.84
C SER A 33 -3.41 6.97 10.37
N LYS A 34 -3.68 8.02 9.57
CA LYS A 34 -4.54 9.15 9.99
C LYS A 34 -6.01 8.83 9.88
N ILE A 35 -6.37 8.03 8.87
CA ILE A 35 -7.75 7.65 8.57
C ILE A 35 -7.88 6.12 8.49
N GLY A 36 -9.12 5.65 8.61
CA GLY A 36 -9.53 4.37 8.03
C GLY A 36 -10.47 4.63 6.87
N ILE A 37 -10.65 3.63 6.01
CA ILE A 37 -11.74 3.65 5.03
C ILE A 37 -13.05 3.20 5.69
N SER A 38 -14.16 3.69 5.14
CA SER A 38 -15.50 3.60 5.70
C SER A 38 -16.51 2.94 4.76
N ASN A 39 -16.18 2.81 3.48
CA ASN A 39 -17.09 2.33 2.45
C ASN A 39 -16.33 1.58 1.34
N ALA A 40 -17.10 0.90 0.48
CA ALA A 40 -16.57 0.09 -0.61
C ALA A 40 -15.85 0.92 -1.69
N GLU A 41 -16.28 2.16 -1.95
CA GLU A 41 -15.65 3.04 -2.93
C GLU A 41 -14.22 3.42 -2.49
N GLU A 42 -14.06 3.83 -1.22
CA GLU A 42 -12.75 4.08 -0.63
C GLU A 42 -11.85 2.85 -0.64
N ALA A 43 -12.43 1.65 -0.43
CA ALA A 43 -11.72 0.38 -0.52
C ALA A 43 -11.21 0.08 -1.94
N GLU A 44 -12.01 0.33 -2.97
CA GLU A 44 -11.58 0.17 -4.36
C GLU A 44 -10.48 1.17 -4.73
N ILE A 45 -10.65 2.46 -4.38
CA ILE A 45 -9.63 3.50 -4.62
C ILE A 45 -8.32 3.13 -3.94
N LEU A 46 -8.38 2.71 -2.67
CA LEU A 46 -7.20 2.35 -1.90
C LEU A 46 -6.51 1.10 -2.47
N THR A 47 -7.26 0.11 -2.95
CA THR A 47 -6.68 -1.10 -3.54
C THR A 47 -5.93 -0.77 -4.84
N ARG A 48 -6.50 0.08 -5.69
CA ARG A 48 -5.83 0.54 -6.92
C ARG A 48 -4.55 1.29 -6.59
N ALA A 49 -4.63 2.27 -5.68
CA ALA A 49 -3.47 3.03 -5.23
C ALA A 49 -2.39 2.14 -4.62
N PHE A 50 -2.78 1.09 -3.88
CA PHE A 50 -1.83 0.13 -3.31
C PHE A 50 -1.07 -0.64 -4.41
N TRP A 51 -1.73 -1.09 -5.47
CA TRP A 51 -1.04 -1.78 -6.56
C TRP A 51 -0.12 -0.84 -7.35
N GLU A 52 -0.54 0.40 -7.59
CA GLU A 52 0.36 1.42 -8.16
C GLU A 52 1.59 1.67 -7.25
N ILE A 53 1.43 1.57 -5.92
CA ILE A 53 2.57 1.70 -4.98
C ILE A 53 3.52 0.51 -5.17
N VAL A 54 2.98 -0.69 -5.36
CA VAL A 54 3.77 -1.90 -5.62
C VAL A 54 4.57 -1.76 -6.91
N ASP A 55 3.95 -1.29 -8.00
CA ASP A 55 4.64 -1.12 -9.28
C ASP A 55 5.81 -0.13 -9.17
N LEU A 56 5.57 1.02 -8.54
CA LEU A 56 6.63 2.01 -8.31
C LEU A 56 7.77 1.46 -7.45
N ALA A 57 7.45 0.62 -6.47
CA ALA A 57 8.44 -0.01 -5.60
C ALA A 57 9.25 -1.08 -6.33
N ILE A 58 8.62 -1.86 -7.22
CA ILE A 58 9.31 -2.83 -8.08
C ILE A 58 10.31 -2.10 -8.98
N GLU A 59 9.88 -1.04 -9.67
CA GLU A 59 10.77 -0.28 -10.55
C GLU A 59 12.01 0.27 -9.82
N ASP A 60 11.83 0.81 -8.62
CA ASP A 60 12.93 1.38 -7.85
C ASP A 60 13.86 0.27 -7.31
N ASN A 61 13.28 -0.87 -6.90
CA ASN A 61 14.03 -2.05 -6.46
C ASN A 61 14.89 -2.64 -7.60
N GLU A 62 14.33 -2.77 -8.80
CA GLU A 62 15.06 -3.25 -9.99
C GLU A 62 16.21 -2.32 -10.40
N LYS A 63 16.05 -1.01 -10.17
CA LYS A 63 17.09 0.00 -10.40
C LYS A 63 18.13 0.04 -9.26
N GLY A 64 17.95 -0.77 -8.20
CA GLY A 64 18.83 -0.78 -7.03
C GLY A 64 18.80 0.53 -6.24
N LEU A 65 17.67 1.26 -6.28
CA LEU A 65 17.53 2.52 -5.57
C LEU A 65 17.26 2.29 -4.09
N SER A 66 17.71 3.25 -3.29
CA SER A 66 17.34 3.37 -1.88
C SER A 66 16.29 4.46 -1.71
N VAL A 67 15.22 4.19 -0.96
CA VAL A 67 14.20 5.19 -0.64
C VAL A 67 14.31 5.55 0.83
N GLU A 68 14.63 6.81 1.14
CA GLU A 68 14.77 7.29 2.53
C GLU A 68 15.75 6.43 3.37
N GLY A 69 16.81 5.92 2.73
CA GLY A 69 17.80 5.03 3.37
C GLY A 69 17.37 3.57 3.50
N ILE A 70 16.22 3.18 2.94
CA ILE A 70 15.71 1.81 2.90
C ILE A 70 16.17 1.14 1.60
N ASN A 71 16.96 0.08 1.72
CA ASN A 71 17.52 -0.65 0.57
C ASN A 71 16.75 -1.93 0.23
N ASP A 72 16.13 -2.57 1.23
CA ASP A 72 15.41 -3.83 1.04
C ASP A 72 13.92 -3.58 0.74
N ILE A 73 13.67 -2.92 -0.39
CA ILE A 73 12.33 -2.44 -0.77
C ILE A 73 11.36 -3.63 -0.85
N GLU A 74 11.74 -4.72 -1.51
CA GLU A 74 10.93 -5.92 -1.67
C GLU A 74 10.46 -6.49 -0.31
N PHE A 75 11.37 -6.66 0.65
CA PHE A 75 11.02 -7.16 1.98
C PHE A 75 9.96 -6.30 2.67
N TRP A 76 10.15 -4.98 2.64
CA TRP A 76 9.23 -4.06 3.32
C TRP A 76 7.89 -3.95 2.58
N MET A 77 7.89 -4.07 1.26
CA MET A 77 6.66 -4.13 0.46
C MET A 77 5.86 -5.40 0.73
N HIS A 78 6.51 -6.56 0.92
CA HIS A 78 5.84 -7.77 1.38
C HIS A 78 5.21 -7.60 2.78
N LYS A 79 5.90 -6.91 3.70
CA LYS A 79 5.33 -6.57 5.02
C LYS A 79 4.12 -5.64 4.89
N LEU A 80 4.18 -4.66 3.99
CA LEU A 80 3.07 -3.75 3.73
C LEU A 80 1.86 -4.50 3.13
N PHE A 81 2.10 -5.36 2.14
CA PHE A 81 1.08 -6.19 1.51
C PHE A 81 0.26 -6.97 2.55
N ASN A 82 0.94 -7.69 3.45
CA ASN A 82 0.26 -8.47 4.51
C ASN A 82 -0.57 -7.58 5.45
N LYS A 83 -0.14 -6.34 5.69
CA LYS A 83 -0.88 -5.40 6.52
C LYS A 83 -2.12 -4.85 5.82
N VAL A 84 -1.98 -4.44 4.55
CA VAL A 84 -3.08 -3.83 3.79
C VAL A 84 -4.12 -4.89 3.46
N SER A 85 -3.71 -6.04 2.88
CA SER A 85 -4.64 -7.15 2.60
C SER A 85 -5.38 -7.60 3.87
N GLY A 86 -4.65 -7.83 4.97
CA GLY A 86 -5.27 -8.19 6.25
C GLY A 86 -6.23 -7.12 6.78
N TYR A 87 -5.93 -5.83 6.58
CA TYR A 87 -6.85 -4.76 6.92
C TYR A 87 -8.14 -4.84 6.08
N MET A 88 -8.03 -5.05 4.77
CA MET A 88 -9.19 -5.14 3.87
C MET A 88 -10.11 -6.29 4.29
N THR A 89 -9.55 -7.48 4.50
CA THR A 89 -10.31 -8.65 4.95
C THR A 89 -10.99 -8.40 6.30
N LEU A 90 -10.26 -7.90 7.31
CA LEU A 90 -10.81 -7.68 8.65
C LEU A 90 -11.92 -6.62 8.72
N ASN A 91 -12.00 -5.73 7.73
CA ASN A 91 -13.02 -4.69 7.66
C ASN A 91 -14.12 -4.99 6.63
N GLY A 92 -14.16 -6.21 6.07
CA GLY A 92 -15.22 -6.63 5.15
C GLY A 92 -15.06 -6.13 3.71
N TYR A 93 -13.84 -5.77 3.30
CA TYR A 93 -13.54 -5.27 1.97
C TYR A 93 -12.77 -6.28 1.09
N GLU A 94 -12.88 -7.57 1.41
CA GLU A 94 -12.22 -8.65 0.67
C GLU A 94 -12.68 -8.72 -0.79
N ASP A 95 -13.98 -8.54 -1.05
CA ASP A 95 -14.51 -8.54 -2.41
C ASP A 95 -13.92 -7.41 -3.28
N GLN A 96 -13.77 -6.20 -2.72
CA GLN A 96 -13.14 -5.07 -3.41
C GLN A 96 -11.66 -5.35 -3.65
N TRP A 97 -10.97 -5.89 -2.64
CA TRP A 97 -9.57 -6.26 -2.77
C TRP A 97 -9.36 -7.26 -3.91
N ASP A 98 -10.14 -8.34 -3.94
CA ASP A 98 -10.04 -9.41 -4.92
C ASP A 98 -10.44 -8.95 -6.32
N LYS A 99 -11.54 -8.20 -6.44
CA LYS A 99 -12.00 -7.62 -7.71
C LYS A 99 -10.89 -6.77 -8.34
N ILE A 100 -10.40 -5.78 -7.61
CA ILE A 100 -9.39 -4.86 -8.12
C ILE A 100 -8.06 -5.58 -8.38
N THR A 101 -7.64 -6.49 -7.49
CA THR A 101 -6.41 -7.27 -7.70
C THR A 101 -6.47 -8.11 -8.97
N LYS A 102 -7.63 -8.71 -9.28
CA LYS A 102 -7.83 -9.44 -10.54
C LYS A 102 -7.77 -8.50 -11.74
N GLU A 103 -8.42 -7.35 -11.68
CA GLU A 103 -8.39 -6.35 -12.77
C GLU A 103 -6.95 -5.91 -13.07
N VAL A 104 -6.20 -5.49 -12.05
CA VAL A 104 -4.82 -4.96 -12.23
C VAL A 104 -3.84 -6.03 -12.68
N LYS A 105 -3.99 -7.29 -12.24
CA LYS A 105 -3.07 -8.39 -12.62
C LYS A 105 -3.45 -9.12 -13.91
N SER A 106 -4.57 -8.77 -14.53
CA SER A 106 -4.99 -9.34 -15.81
C SER A 106 -4.51 -8.54 -17.01
N GLU A 107 -3.90 -7.38 -16.78
CA GLU A 107 -3.25 -6.51 -17.77
C GLU A 107 -1.77 -6.87 -17.93
#